data_AF-A0A2A3N116-F1
#
_entry.id   AF-A0A2A3N116-F1
#
_cell.length_a   1.000
_cell.length_b   1.000
_cell.length_c   1.000
_cell.angle_alpha   90.00
_cell.angle_beta   90.00
_cell.angle_gamma   90.00
#
_symmetry.space_group_name_H-M   'P 1'
#
loop_
_entity.id
_entity.type
_entity.pdbx_description
1 polymer ?
#
loop_
_entity_poly.entity_id
_entity_poly.type
_entity_poly.pdbx_seq_one_letter_code
_entity_poly.pdbx_strand_id
1 'polypeptide(L)' 'MGRPPLGVKTTVVRLPNGLAERIDDLIGPNRRAQFIRSLVEKEVERLESERTAKSGRQSSP' A
#
# COMPACT_ATOMS: atom_id res chain seq x y z
N MET A 1 0.99 -18.46 -24.00
CA MET A 1 0.06 -18.76 -22.88
C MET A 1 -0.03 -17.51 -22.02
N GLY A 2 -1.20 -16.86 -21.96
CA GLY A 2 -1.37 -15.58 -21.28
C GLY A 2 -1.31 -15.72 -19.76
N ARG A 3 -0.69 -14.74 -19.06
CA ARG A 3 -0.73 -14.68 -17.60
C ARG A 3 -2.18 -14.54 -17.14
N PRO A 4 -2.68 -15.39 -16.23
CA PRO A 4 -4.01 -15.23 -15.64
C PRO A 4 -4.18 -13.83 -15.03
N PRO A 5 -5.37 -13.22 -15.12
CA PRO A 5 -5.63 -11.90 -14.56
C PRO A 5 -5.51 -11.96 -13.03
N LEU A 6 -4.68 -11.09 -12.46
CA LEU A 6 -4.35 -11.08 -11.02
C LEU A 6 -5.34 -10.29 -10.16
N GLY A 7 -6.46 -9.80 -10.72
CA GLY A 7 -7.45 -9.00 -9.98
C GLY A 7 -6.94 -7.65 -9.48
N VAL A 8 -5.76 -7.20 -9.93
CA VAL A 8 -5.13 -5.94 -9.51
C VAL A 8 -4.92 -5.02 -10.71
N LYS A 9 -5.01 -3.71 -10.47
CA LYS A 9 -4.66 -2.68 -11.47
C LYS A 9 -3.22 -2.23 -11.28
N THR A 10 -2.48 -2.06 -12.37
CA THR A 10 -1.11 -1.54 -12.32
C THR A 10 -1.13 -0.04 -12.08
N THR A 11 -0.31 0.43 -11.13
CA THR A 11 -0.11 1.85 -10.84
C THR A 11 1.38 2.15 -10.89
N VAL A 12 1.77 3.18 -11.64
CA VAL A 12 3.16 3.66 -11.70
C VAL A 12 3.33 4.78 -10.69
N VAL A 13 4.30 4.65 -9.79
CA VAL A 13 4.62 5.66 -8.77
C VAL A 13 6.07 6.12 -8.93
N ARG A 14 6.33 7.40 -8.67
CA ARG A 14 7.67 7.96 -8.64
C ARG A 14 8.18 7.92 -7.20
N LEU A 15 9.32 7.26 -7.00
CA LEU A 15 10.03 7.26 -5.72
C LEU A 15 11.20 8.25 -5.78
N PRO A 16 11.61 8.82 -4.64
CA PRO A 16 12.86 9.55 -4.53
C PRO A 16 14.05 8.71 -5.01
N ASN A 17 15.06 9.39 -5.57
CA ASN A 17 16.28 8.75 -6.05
C ASN A 17 16.91 7.87 -4.95
N GLY A 18 17.28 6.63 -5.30
CA GLY A 18 17.92 5.68 -4.39
C GLY A 18 16.96 4.94 -3.45
N LEU A 19 15.68 5.35 -3.34
CA LEU A 19 14.76 4.68 -2.42
C LEU A 19 14.40 3.27 -2.91
N ALA A 20 14.27 3.10 -4.22
CA ALA A 20 13.88 1.83 -4.80
C ALA A 20 14.97 0.77 -4.58
N GLU A 21 16.23 1.18 -4.69
CA GLU A 21 17.43 0.39 -4.43
C GLU A 21 17.53 0.05 -2.94
N ARG A 22 17.35 1.04 -2.06
CA ARG A 22 17.32 0.82 -0.60
C ARG A 22 16.25 -0.18 -0.16
N ILE A 23 15.08 -0.19 -0.81
CA ILE A 23 14.05 -1.19 -0.54
C ILE A 23 14.58 -2.57 -0.91
N ASP A 24 15.09 -2.73 -2.14
CA ASP A 24 15.58 -4.03 -2.64
C ASP A 24 16.72 -4.59 -1.78
N ASP A 25 17.64 -3.73 -1.30
CA ASP A 25 18.73 -4.12 -0.41
C ASP A 25 18.23 -4.64 0.94
N LEU A 26 17.14 -4.07 1.47
CA LEU A 26 16.58 -4.43 2.77
C LEU A 26 15.75 -5.71 2.74
N ILE A 27 14.95 -5.90 1.69
CA ILE A 27 13.96 -6.99 1.64
C ILE A 27 14.31 -8.09 0.65
N GLY A 28 15.34 -7.89 -0.18
CA GLY A 28 15.73 -8.76 -1.27
C GLY A 28 15.03 -8.41 -2.61
N PRO A 29 15.57 -8.94 -3.72
CA PRO A 29 15.06 -8.66 -5.06
C PRO A 29 13.63 -9.19 -5.27
N ASN A 30 12.91 -8.65 -6.25
CA ASN A 30 11.54 -9.05 -6.64
C ASN A 30 10.44 -8.91 -5.56
N ARG A 31 10.76 -8.33 -4.39
CA ARG A 31 9.79 -8.16 -3.29
C ARG A 31 9.27 -6.73 -3.14
N ARG A 32 9.81 -5.77 -3.91
CA ARG A 32 9.43 -4.35 -3.87
C ARG A 32 7.93 -4.11 -4.02
N ALA A 33 7.31 -4.74 -5.02
CA ALA A 33 5.88 -4.54 -5.29
C ALA A 33 5.00 -5.05 -4.13
N GLN A 34 5.36 -6.19 -3.54
CA GLN A 34 4.67 -6.74 -2.37
C GLN A 34 4.83 -5.81 -1.17
N PHE A 35 6.06 -5.34 -0.91
CA PHE A 35 6.36 -4.43 0.19
C PHE A 35 5.56 -3.13 0.11
N ILE A 36 5.60 -2.47 -1.05
CA ILE A 36 4.85 -1.22 -1.26
C ILE A 36 3.35 -1.47 -1.09
N ARG A 37 2.81 -2.53 -1.70
CA ARG A 37 1.38 -2.85 -1.60
C ARG A 37 0.94 -3.07 -0.16
N SER A 38 1.66 -3.89 0.60
CA SER A 38 1.29 -4.18 2.00
C SER A 38 1.35 -2.96 2.91
N LEU A 39 2.30 -2.04 2.67
CA LEU A 39 2.35 -0.79 3.42
C LEU A 39 1.16 0.13 3.09
N VAL A 40 0.79 0.23 1.81
CA VAL A 40 -0.37 1.02 1.39
C VAL A 40 -1.67 0.44 1.94
N GLU A 41 -1.87 -0.88 1.83
CA GLU A 41 -3.06 -1.57 2.36
C GLU A 41 -3.25 -1.31 3.85
N LYS A 42 -2.18 -1.53 4.65
CA LYS A 42 -2.20 -1.30 6.10
C LYS A 42 -2.52 0.15 6.46
N GLU A 43 -1.95 1.11 5.73
CA GLU A 43 -2.16 2.52 6.01
C GLU A 43 -3.59 2.97 5.64
N VAL A 44 -4.14 2.45 4.54
CA VAL A 44 -5.53 2.70 4.15
C VAL A 44 -6.48 2.17 5.22
N GLU A 45 -6.30 0.91 5.66
CA GLU A 45 -7.12 0.30 6.73
C GLU A 45 -7.09 1.12 8.03
N ARG A 46 -5.91 1.64 8.41
CA ARG A 46 -5.75 2.52 9.57
C ARG A 46 -6.56 3.80 9.41
N LEU A 47 -6.47 4.47 8.25
CA LEU A 47 -7.17 5.72 7.96
C LEU A 47 -8.70 5.52 7.91
N GLU A 48 -9.16 4.41 7.35
CA GLU A 48 -10.59 4.04 7.33
C GLU A 48 -11.13 3.79 8.73
N SER A 49 -10.36 3.11 9.58
CA SER A 49 -10.70 2.87 10.98
C SER A 49 -10.82 4.19 11.77
N GLU A 50 -9.86 5.09 11.58
CA GLU A 50 -9.87 6.42 12.21
C GLU A 50 -11.05 7.29 11.74
N ARG A 51 -11.38 7.23 10.45
CA ARG A 51 -12.53 7.95 9.90
C ARG A 51 -13.85 7.44 10.50
N THR A 52 -13.99 6.12 10.64
CA THR A 52 -15.16 5.49 11.25
C THR A 52 -15.30 5.89 12.73
N ALA A 53 -14.21 5.84 13.49
CA ALA A 53 -14.19 6.26 14.89
C ALA A 53 -14.57 7.75 15.08
N LYS A 54 -14.11 8.63 14.17
CA LYS A 54 -14.48 10.05 14.17
C LYS A 54 -15.95 10.27 13.80
N SER A 55 -16.48 9.51 12.84
CA SER A 55 -17.89 9.60 12.46
C SER A 55 -18.83 9.16 13.58
N GLY A 56 -18.46 8.12 14.35
CA GLY A 56 -19.25 7.67 15.51
C GLY A 56 -19.25 8.65 16.68
N ARG A 57 -18.16 9.40 16.88
CA ARG A 57 -18.07 10.47 17.90
C ARG A 57 -18.86 11.73 17.55
N GLN A 58 -19.06 12.02 16.27
CA GLN A 58 -19.83 13.19 15.82
C GLN A 58 -21.35 12.94 15.81
N SER A 59 -21.80 11.69 15.94
CA SER A 59 -23.21 11.30 15.95
C SER A 59 -23.80 11.08 17.36
N SER A 60 -23.05 11.39 18.43
CA SER A 60 -23.59 11.37 19.80
C SER A 60 -24.08 12.77 20.18
N PRO A 61 -25.39 12.95 20.49
CA PRO A 61 -25.95 14.22 20.93
C PRO A 61 -25.51 14.62 22.34
#